data_AF-A0A849QEH8-F1
#
_entry.id   AF-A0A849QEH8-F1
#
_cell.length_a   1.000
_cell.length_b   1.000
_cell.length_c   1.000
_cell.angle_alpha   90.00
_cell.angle_beta   90.00
_cell.angle_gamma   90.00
#
_symmetry.space_group_name_H-M   'P 1'
#
loop_
_entity.id
_entity.type
_entity.pdbx_description
1 polymer ?
#
loop_
_entity_poly.entity_id
_entity_poly.type
_entity_poly.pdbx_seq_one_letter_code
_entity_poly.pdbx_strand_id
1 'polypeptide(L)'
;MVKANIIDLSGNTKGEITLPDIFDEVYRPDLIKKAVLSGQANRLQPYGPRMYSGMDTSARSWGSGRGVAQVPRLANGSRVARVPQAVGGRRAHPPKPEKDRSEKVNKKEKRMAIRSAIAAT
;
A
#
# COMPACT_ATOMS: atom_id res chain seq x y z
N MET A 1 8.55 1.97 -40.46
CA MET A 1 9.24 3.07 -39.74
C MET A 1 8.35 4.29 -39.74
N VAL A 2 7.72 4.55 -38.60
CA VAL A 2 6.91 5.75 -38.39
C VAL A 2 7.85 6.94 -38.19
N LYS A 3 7.53 8.10 -38.80
CA LYS A 3 8.29 9.34 -38.65
C LYS A 3 7.50 10.32 -37.78
N ALA A 4 8.19 11.09 -36.95
CA ALA A 4 7.63 12.12 -36.10
C ALA A 4 8.24 13.49 -36.42
N ASN A 5 7.44 14.55 -36.33
CA ASN A 5 7.87 15.92 -36.59
C ASN A 5 8.58 16.51 -35.37
N ILE A 6 9.69 17.21 -35.60
CA ILE A 6 10.38 18.03 -34.61
C ILE A 6 9.75 19.43 -34.64
N ILE A 7 9.19 19.84 -33.50
CA ILE A 7 8.50 21.13 -33.35
C ILE A 7 9.43 22.10 -32.62
N ASP A 8 9.50 23.35 -33.08
CA ASP A 8 10.23 24.42 -32.42
C ASP A 8 9.44 25.04 -31.25
N LEU A 9 10.08 25.93 -30.47
CA LEU A 9 9.42 26.60 -29.33
C LEU A 9 8.21 27.47 -29.75
N SER A 10 8.12 27.82 -31.04
CA SER A 10 7.04 28.64 -31.61
C SER A 10 5.89 27.79 -32.18
N GLY A 11 6.02 26.45 -32.15
CA GLY A 11 5.02 25.52 -32.69
C GLY A 11 5.19 25.17 -34.17
N ASN A 12 6.25 25.64 -34.84
CA ASN A 12 6.50 25.34 -36.25
C ASN A 12 7.30 24.04 -36.41
N THR A 13 7.02 23.30 -37.48
CA THR A 13 7.74 22.06 -37.82
C THR A 13 9.11 22.38 -38.41
N LYS A 14 10.19 21.94 -37.75
CA LYS A 14 11.58 22.18 -38.16
C LYS A 14 12.21 21.03 -38.94
N GLY A 15 11.71 19.80 -38.75
CA GLY A 15 12.23 18.61 -39.44
C GLY A 15 11.49 17.34 -39.02
N GLU A 16 11.93 16.19 -39.54
CA GLU A 16 11.37 14.87 -39.25
C GLU A 16 12.45 13.94 -38.66
N ILE A 17 12.05 13.10 -37.71
CA ILE A 17 12.89 12.05 -37.14
C ILE A 17 12.19 10.69 -37.27
N THR A 18 12.98 9.64 -37.51
CA THR A 18 12.47 8.26 -37.48
C THR A 18 12.31 7.79 -36.04
N LEU A 19 11.13 7.27 -35.68
CA LEU A 19 10.89 6.73 -34.35
C LEU A 19 11.70 5.43 -34.13
N PRO A 20 12.25 5.23 -32.92
CA PRO A 20 12.89 3.97 -32.55
C PRO A 20 11.94 2.78 -32.49
N ASP A 21 12.47 1.57 -32.63
CA ASP A 21 11.73 0.29 -32.59
C ASP A 21 10.91 0.05 -31.31
N ILE A 22 11.17 0.81 -30.24
CA ILE A 22 10.44 0.71 -28.97
C ILE A 22 8.95 1.05 -29.13
N PHE A 23 8.60 1.90 -30.10
CA PHE A 23 7.21 2.28 -30.37
C PHE A 23 6.41 1.20 -31.11
N ASP A 24 7.08 0.21 -31.69
CA ASP A 24 6.45 -0.91 -32.41
C ASP A 24 6.27 -2.16 -31.50
N GLU A 25 6.54 -2.05 -30.20
CA GLU A 25 6.44 -3.16 -29.24
C GLU A 25 4.97 -3.56 -28.97
N VAL A 26 4.74 -4.85 -28.67
CA VAL A 26 3.40 -5.37 -28.38
C VAL A 26 2.80 -4.76 -27.12
N TYR A 27 1.53 -4.37 -27.20
CA TYR A 27 0.76 -3.88 -26.07
C TYR A 27 0.44 -5.00 -25.07
N ARG A 28 0.93 -4.85 -23.83
CA ARG A 28 0.84 -5.82 -22.73
C ARG A 28 0.36 -5.16 -21.43
N PRO A 29 -0.97 -4.95 -21.27
CA PRO A 29 -1.52 -4.27 -20.09
C PRO A 29 -1.31 -5.05 -18.79
N ASP A 30 -1.17 -6.38 -18.87
CA ASP A 30 -0.85 -7.27 -17.76
C ASP A 30 0.47 -6.89 -17.08
N LEU A 31 1.54 -6.73 -17.87
CA LEU A 31 2.86 -6.37 -17.37
C LEU A 31 2.92 -4.93 -16.85
N ILE A 32 2.26 -4.02 -17.54
CA ILE A 32 2.18 -2.61 -17.13
C ILE A 32 1.51 -2.51 -15.76
N LYS A 33 0.34 -3.15 -15.58
CA LYS A 33 -0.40 -3.14 -14.31
C LYS A 33 0.45 -3.68 -13.17
N LYS A 34 1.11 -4.81 -13.38
CA LYS A 34 1.97 -5.42 -12.35
C LYS A 34 3.14 -4.50 -11.97
N ALA A 35 3.82 -3.91 -12.95
CA ALA A 35 4.93 -3.00 -12.70
C ALA A 35 4.50 -1.73 -11.92
N VAL A 36 3.31 -1.20 -12.23
CA VAL A 36 2.74 -0.03 -11.53
C VAL A 36 2.38 -0.38 -10.09
N LEU A 37 1.64 -1.47 -9.87
CA LEU A 37 1.23 -1.90 -8.53
C LEU A 37 2.43 -2.13 -7.62
N SER A 38 3.45 -2.84 -8.12
CA SER A 38 4.65 -3.06 -7.33
C SER A 38 5.46 -1.77 -7.09
N GLY A 39 5.46 -0.84 -8.05
CA GLY A 39 6.04 0.49 -7.85
C GLY A 39 5.33 1.29 -6.75
N GLN A 40 4.00 1.24 -6.71
CA GLN A 40 3.19 1.87 -5.67
C GLN A 40 3.41 1.21 -4.30
N ALA A 41 3.41 -0.12 -4.27
CA ALA A 41 3.62 -0.89 -3.05
C ALA A 41 4.98 -0.56 -2.39
N ASN A 42 6.04 -0.46 -3.18
CA ASN A 42 7.40 -0.15 -2.71
C ASN A 42 7.58 1.31 -2.23
N ARG A 43 6.65 2.21 -2.55
CA ARG A 43 6.68 3.60 -2.06
C ARG A 43 5.99 3.76 -0.69
N LEU A 44 5.17 2.80 -0.28
CA LEU A 44 4.42 2.86 0.97
C LEU A 44 5.36 2.89 2.18
N GLN A 45 5.04 3.75 3.14
CA GLN A 45 5.72 3.78 4.44
C GLN A 45 5.09 2.78 5.41
N PRO A 46 5.89 2.09 6.24
CA PRO A 46 5.37 1.29 7.34
C PRO A 46 4.47 2.11 8.25
N TYR A 47 3.36 1.53 8.68
CA TYR A 47 2.43 2.18 9.61
C TYR A 47 1.83 1.18 10.59
N GLY A 48 1.53 1.67 11.79
CA GLY A 48 0.85 0.90 12.82
C GLY A 48 0.68 1.73 14.10
N PRO A 49 -0.22 1.33 15.01
CA PRO A 49 -0.31 1.93 16.32
C PRO A 49 0.88 1.51 17.19
N ARG A 50 1.11 2.24 18.29
CA ARG A 50 2.08 1.84 19.33
C ARG A 50 1.73 0.46 19.88
N MET A 51 2.76 -0.36 20.13
CA MET A 51 2.63 -1.76 20.58
C MET A 51 1.66 -1.97 21.75
N TYR A 52 1.65 -1.08 22.74
CA TYR A 52 0.81 -1.17 23.94
C TYR A 52 -0.47 -0.32 23.90
N SER A 53 -0.85 0.20 22.72
CA SER A 53 -2.05 1.01 22.57
C SER A 53 -3.31 0.24 22.98
N GLY A 54 -4.08 0.79 23.93
CA GLY A 54 -5.27 0.16 24.50
C GLY A 54 -4.99 -1.02 25.45
N MET A 55 -3.71 -1.30 25.77
CA MET A 55 -3.30 -2.31 26.75
C MET A 55 -2.81 -1.72 28.08
N ASP A 56 -2.33 -0.48 28.08
CA ASP A 56 -1.82 0.26 29.25
C ASP A 56 -2.97 0.63 30.23
N THR A 57 -3.52 -0.38 30.90
CA THR A 57 -4.66 -0.23 31.82
C THR A 57 -4.48 -1.13 33.04
N SER A 58 -4.94 -0.69 34.21
CA SER A 58 -4.95 -1.47 35.46
C SER A 58 -6.10 -2.49 35.53
N ALA A 59 -6.76 -2.77 34.39
CA ALA A 59 -8.02 -3.49 34.36
C ALA A 59 -7.85 -4.99 34.67
N ARG A 60 -8.70 -5.51 35.55
CA ARG A 60 -8.72 -6.92 35.99
C ARG A 60 -10.15 -7.45 35.97
N SER A 61 -10.32 -8.76 35.78
CA SER A 61 -11.64 -9.39 35.90
C SER A 61 -12.03 -9.51 37.37
N TRP A 62 -13.31 -9.32 37.69
CA TRP A 62 -13.83 -9.50 39.05
C TRP A 62 -14.11 -10.97 39.41
N GLY A 63 -13.99 -11.89 38.45
CA GLY A 63 -14.27 -13.31 38.64
C GLY A 63 -15.76 -13.67 38.57
N SER A 64 -16.08 -14.91 38.94
CA SER A 64 -17.44 -15.44 39.03
C SER A 64 -18.17 -14.97 40.31
N GLY A 65 -19.45 -15.31 40.44
CA GLY A 65 -20.22 -15.11 41.69
C GLY A 65 -20.75 -13.69 41.91
N ARG A 66 -20.71 -12.82 40.88
CA ARG A 66 -21.12 -11.41 40.99
C ARG A 66 -22.26 -11.00 40.05
N GLY A 67 -22.89 -11.95 39.35
CA GLY A 67 -23.98 -11.68 38.41
C GLY A 67 -23.59 -10.81 37.19
N VAL A 68 -22.31 -10.70 36.88
CA VAL A 68 -21.79 -9.87 35.78
C VAL A 68 -20.84 -10.65 34.87
N ALA A 69 -20.70 -10.19 33.63
CA ALA A 69 -19.75 -10.77 32.67
C ALA A 69 -18.30 -10.70 33.19
N GLN A 70 -17.51 -11.73 32.92
CA GLN A 70 -16.11 -11.87 33.33
C GLN A 70 -15.13 -11.07 32.45
N VAL A 71 -15.48 -9.81 32.17
CA VAL A 71 -14.63 -8.89 31.39
C VAL A 71 -13.73 -8.06 32.32
N PRO A 72 -12.52 -7.69 31.88
CA PRO A 72 -11.61 -6.87 32.67
C PRO A 72 -12.15 -5.44 32.81
N ARG A 73 -12.29 -4.99 34.06
CA ARG A 73 -12.76 -3.65 34.44
C ARG A 73 -11.65 -2.89 35.15
N LEU A 74 -11.65 -1.56 35.03
CA LEU A 74 -10.71 -0.70 35.75
C LEU A 74 -10.79 -0.95 37.26
N ALA A 75 -9.65 -0.90 37.95
CA ALA A 75 -9.60 -1.22 39.38
C ALA A 75 -10.45 -0.27 40.25
N ASN A 76 -10.64 0.98 39.80
CA ASN A 76 -11.38 2.02 40.49
C ASN A 76 -12.84 2.16 40.05
N GLY A 77 -13.38 1.24 39.23
CA GLY A 77 -14.75 1.37 38.75
C GLY A 77 -15.29 0.17 37.97
N SER A 78 -16.44 0.34 37.34
CA SER A 78 -17.13 -0.72 36.58
C SER A 78 -16.84 -0.69 35.07
N ARG A 79 -16.10 0.32 34.59
CA ARG A 79 -15.81 0.50 33.17
C ARG A 79 -14.89 -0.61 32.64
N VAL A 80 -15.31 -1.24 31.55
CA VAL A 80 -14.53 -2.26 30.84
C VAL A 80 -13.40 -1.61 30.04
N ALA A 81 -12.21 -2.21 30.07
CA ALA A 81 -11.05 -1.74 29.32
C ALA A 81 -10.22 -2.93 28.79
N ARG A 82 -9.11 -2.68 28.10
CA ARG A 82 -8.15 -3.68 27.58
C ARG A 82 -8.65 -4.60 26.45
N VAL A 83 -9.92 -4.98 26.43
CA VAL A 83 -10.49 -5.92 25.45
C VAL A 83 -10.99 -5.21 24.17
N PRO A 84 -10.99 -5.90 23.01
CA PRO A 84 -11.39 -5.29 21.74
C PRO A 84 -12.83 -4.81 21.65
N GLN A 85 -13.77 -5.45 22.36
CA GLN A 85 -15.16 -5.00 22.39
C GLN A 85 -15.40 -3.76 23.26
N ALA A 86 -14.41 -3.35 24.07
CA ALA A 86 -14.55 -2.20 24.96
C ALA A 86 -14.18 -0.89 24.25
N VAL A 87 -14.91 0.19 24.54
CA VAL A 87 -14.60 1.53 24.05
C VAL A 87 -13.27 2.00 24.63
N GLY A 88 -12.27 2.18 23.78
CA GLY A 88 -10.90 2.53 24.16
C GLY A 88 -9.99 1.33 24.49
N GLY A 89 -10.46 0.10 24.27
CA GLY A 89 -9.64 -1.10 24.39
C GLY A 89 -8.73 -1.33 23.18
N ARG A 90 -7.83 -2.33 23.29
CA ARG A 90 -6.90 -2.69 22.20
C ARG A 90 -7.65 -3.19 20.97
N ARG A 91 -7.11 -2.95 19.77
CA ARG A 91 -7.57 -3.67 18.57
C ARG A 91 -7.09 -5.13 18.61
N ALA A 92 -7.92 -6.06 18.13
CA ALA A 92 -7.56 -7.49 18.08
C ALA A 92 -6.43 -7.76 17.08
N HIS A 93 -6.56 -7.20 15.86
CA HIS A 93 -5.60 -7.33 14.76
C HIS A 93 -5.22 -5.94 14.22
N PRO A 94 -4.41 -5.16 14.96
CA PRO A 94 -3.93 -3.86 14.47
C PRO A 94 -2.95 -4.05 13.30
N PRO A 95 -2.83 -3.06 12.40
CA PRO A 95 -1.78 -3.05 11.39
C PRO A 95 -0.41 -3.00 12.07
N LYS A 96 0.52 -3.83 11.60
CA LYS A 96 1.85 -3.99 12.17
C LYS A 96 2.89 -3.31 11.28
N PRO A 97 3.75 -2.43 11.82
CA PRO A 97 4.84 -1.83 11.05
C PRO A 97 5.80 -2.88 10.47
N GLU A 98 5.91 -4.04 11.11
CA GLU A 98 6.78 -5.14 10.68
C GLU A 98 6.26 -5.89 9.45
N LYS A 99 5.04 -5.61 8.98
CA LYS A 99 4.47 -6.26 7.80
C LYS A 99 5.20 -5.79 6.54
N ASP A 100 5.86 -6.72 5.86
CA ASP A 100 6.41 -6.47 4.53
C ASP A 100 5.26 -6.26 3.53
N ARG A 101 5.28 -5.10 2.87
CA ARG A 101 4.36 -4.72 1.80
C ARG A 101 5.08 -4.48 0.49
N SER A 102 6.39 -4.75 0.44
CA SER A 102 7.15 -4.64 -0.79
C SER A 102 6.70 -5.72 -1.77
N GLU A 103 6.70 -5.37 -3.05
CA GLU A 103 6.41 -6.32 -4.12
C GLU A 103 7.61 -6.39 -5.06
N LYS A 104 8.03 -7.63 -5.34
CA LYS A 104 9.16 -7.91 -6.21
C LYS A 104 8.70 -8.05 -7.66
N VAL A 105 9.40 -7.34 -8.55
CA VAL A 105 9.27 -7.49 -10.00
C VAL A 105 10.62 -7.80 -10.62
N ASN A 106 10.63 -8.73 -11.58
CA ASN A 106 11.86 -9.10 -12.28
C ASN A 106 12.37 -7.94 -13.14
N LYS A 107 13.70 -7.76 -13.21
CA LYS A 107 14.33 -6.68 -14.00
C LYS A 107 13.92 -6.72 -15.48
N LYS A 108 13.84 -7.93 -16.07
CA LYS A 108 13.43 -8.11 -17.48
C LYS A 108 11.96 -7.74 -17.69
N GLU A 109 11.10 -8.17 -16.78
CA GLU A 109 9.65 -7.89 -16.80
C GLU A 109 9.39 -6.38 -16.69
N LYS A 110 10.07 -5.69 -15.75
CA LYS A 110 9.97 -4.24 -15.60
C LYS A 110 10.40 -3.49 -16.87
N ARG A 111 11.47 -3.94 -17.53
CA ARG A 111 11.93 -3.33 -18.79
C ARG A 111 10.91 -3.51 -19.92
N MET A 112 10.30 -4.69 -20.03
CA MET A 112 9.26 -4.96 -21.02
C MET A 112 8.01 -4.13 -20.77
N ALA A 113 7.58 -3.99 -19.50
CA ALA A 113 6.46 -3.14 -19.12
C ALA A 113 6.66 -1.67 -19.52
N ILE A 114 7.87 -1.13 -19.34
CA ILE A 114 8.21 0.25 -19.75
C ILE A 114 8.13 0.40 -21.27
N ARG A 115 8.71 -0.54 -22.04
CA ARG A 115 8.66 -0.50 -23.51
C ARG A 115 7.22 -0.55 -24.03
N SER A 116 6.43 -1.50 -23.50
CA SER A 116 5.03 -1.66 -23.87
C SER A 116 4.17 -0.43 -23.50
N ALA A 117 4.48 0.25 -22.39
CA ALA A 117 3.82 1.49 -22.03
C ALA A 117 4.16 2.65 -22.98
N ILE A 118 5.42 2.76 -23.43
CA ILE A 118 5.86 3.77 -24.40
C ILE A 118 5.25 3.49 -25.78
N ALA A 119 5.13 2.23 -26.21
CA ALA A 119 4.47 1.88 -27.47
C ALA A 119 2.97 2.24 -27.49
N ALA A 120 2.34 2.38 -26.31
CA ALA A 120 0.93 2.70 -26.17
C ALA A 120 0.63 4.21 -26.04
N THR A 121 1.65 5.08 -26.03
CA THR A 121 1.49 6.55 -26.00
C THR A 121 1.36 7.11 -27.40
#